data_AF-A0A947I1J2-F1
#
_entry.id   AF-A0A947I1J2-F1
#
_cell.length_a   1.000
_cell.length_b   1.000
_cell.length_c   1.000
_cell.angle_alpha   90.00
_cell.angle_beta   90.00
_cell.angle_gamma   90.00
#
_symmetry.space_group_name_H-M   'P 1'
#
loop_
_entity.id
_entity.type
_entity.pdbx_description
1 polymer ?
#
loop_
_entity_poly.entity_id
_entity_poly.type
_entity_poly.pdbx_seq_one_letter_code
_entity_poly.pdbx_strand_id
1 'polypeptide(L)' 'MLAQAGIHSLAQLRDLGAVRAYAKVRAACAGASLNLLWALEGGLSNRPWQVVARDDRASLLMALDDALRHRG' A
#
# COMPACT_ATOMS: atom_id res chain seq x y z
N MET A 1 8.26 5.04 8.14
CA MET A 1 7.64 5.07 6.80
C MET A 1 6.16 5.49 6.87
N LEU A 2 5.25 4.72 7.49
CA LEU A 2 3.82 5.13 7.58
C LEU A 2 3.60 6.46 8.29
N ALA A 3 4.19 6.67 9.47
CA ALA A 3 4.10 7.95 10.18
C ALA A 3 4.69 9.12 9.38
N GLN A 4 5.77 8.90 8.62
CA GLN A 4 6.35 9.92 7.72
C GLN A 4 5.42 10.26 6.55
N ALA A 5 4.53 9.33 6.19
CA ALA A 5 3.49 9.53 5.18
C ALA A 5 2.18 10.09 5.77
N GLY A 6 2.19 10.49 7.05
CA GLY A 6 1.01 11.01 7.76
C GLY A 6 -0.03 9.94 8.12
N ILE A 7 0.37 8.67 8.22
CA ILE A 7 -0.50 7.55 8.61
C ILE A 7 -0.09 7.12 10.02
N HIS A 8 -0.91 7.48 11.00
CA HIS A 8 -0.61 7.33 12.43
C HIS A 8 -1.49 6.30 13.14
N SER A 9 -2.55 5.80 12.48
CA SER A 9 -3.44 4.81 13.08
C SER A 9 -3.87 3.72 12.11
N LEU A 10 -4.24 2.58 12.67
CA LEU A 10 -4.81 1.47 11.89
C LEU A 10 -6.16 1.86 11.24
N ALA A 11 -6.94 2.72 11.89
CA ALA A 11 -8.20 3.22 11.32
C ALA A 11 -7.92 4.06 10.05
N GLN A 12 -6.94 4.96 10.09
CA GLN A 12 -6.50 5.71 8.90
C GLN A 12 -5.99 4.79 7.81
N LEU A 13 -5.22 3.76 8.18
CA LEU A 13 -4.74 2.78 7.21
C LEU A 13 -5.88 2.01 6.53
N ARG A 14 -6.92 1.62 7.30
CA ARG A 14 -8.12 0.95 6.77
C ARG A 14 -8.91 1.85 5.82
N ASP A 15 -9.11 3.11 6.21
CA ASP A 15 -9.82 4.10 5.40
C ASP A 15 -9.09 4.38 4.06
N LEU A 16 -7.76 4.49 4.12
CA LEU A 16 -6.93 4.65 2.92
C LEU A 16 -6.87 3.38 2.06
N GLY A 17 -6.83 2.20 2.68
CA GLY A 17 -6.47 0.95 2.00
C GLY A 17 -4.99 0.86 1.63
N ALA A 18 -4.54 -0.35 1.28
CA ALA A 18 -3.13 -0.65 1.06
C ALA A 18 -2.50 0.16 -0.08
N VAL A 19 -3.20 0.31 -1.20
CA VAL A 19 -2.70 0.97 -2.41
C VAL A 19 -2.43 2.46 -2.17
N ARG A 20 -3.42 3.20 -1.65
CA ARG A 20 -3.26 4.64 -1.37
C ARG A 20 -2.26 4.88 -0.24
N ALA A 21 -2.26 4.03 0.78
CA ALA A 21 -1.27 4.10 1.86
C ALA A 21 0.15 3.90 1.33
N TYR A 22 0.38 2.90 0.48
CA TYR A 22 1.67 2.69 -0.17
C TYR A 22 2.08 3.88 -1.04
N ALA A 23 1.18 4.41 -1.86
CA ALA A 23 1.47 5.58 -2.71
C ALA A 23 1.84 6.84 -1.88
N LYS A 24 1.23 7.04 -0.71
CA LYS A 24 1.63 8.10 0.24
C LYS A 24 3.02 7.83 0.81
N VAL A 25 3.30 6.60 1.23
CA VAL A 25 4.63 6.23 1.75
C VAL A 25 5.71 6.39 0.70
N ARG A 26 5.48 5.94 -0.53
CA ARG A 26 6.48 6.02 -1.59
C ARG A 26 6.80 7.45 -2.01
N ALA A 27 5.85 8.38 -1.85
CA ALA A 27 6.09 9.81 -2.04
C ALA A 27 6.93 10.44 -0.91
N ALA A 28 6.75 9.97 0.34
CA ALA A 28 7.51 10.46 1.49
C ALA A 28 8.87 9.75 1.68
N CYS A 29 9.00 8.53 1.18
CA CYS A 29 10.15 7.66 1.39
C CYS A 29 10.53 6.96 0.07
N ALA A 30 11.55 7.47 -0.62
CA ALA A 30 11.99 6.95 -1.92
C ALA A 30 12.38 5.46 -1.90
N GLY A 31 12.83 4.93 -0.76
CA GLY A 31 13.22 3.53 -0.58
C GLY A 31 12.08 2.53 -0.33
N ALA A 32 10.81 2.97 -0.38
CA ALA A 32 9.68 2.08 -0.11
C ALA A 32 9.46 1.06 -1.23
N SER A 33 9.84 -0.20 -0.97
CA SER A 33 9.71 -1.30 -1.93
C SER A 33 8.28 -1.84 -2.05
N LEU A 34 8.00 -2.60 -3.10
CA LEU A 34 6.71 -3.28 -3.30
C LEU A 34 6.37 -4.27 -2.18
N ASN A 35 7.36 -4.77 -1.43
CA ASN A 35 7.08 -5.62 -0.27
C ASN A 35 6.24 -4.89 0.79
N LEU A 36 6.36 -3.57 0.88
CA LEU A 36 5.47 -2.79 1.74
C LEU A 36 4.02 -2.87 1.25
N LEU A 37 3.77 -2.78 -0.05
CA LEU A 37 2.42 -2.90 -0.60
C LEU A 37 1.78 -4.25 -0.21
N TRP A 38 2.54 -5.34 -0.34
CA TRP A 38 2.07 -6.69 0.05
C TRP A 38 1.82 -6.79 1.55
N ALA A 39 2.70 -6.21 2.37
CA ALA A 39 2.55 -6.22 3.82
C ALA A 39 1.31 -5.42 4.29
N LEU A 40 1.05 -4.28 3.65
CA LEU A 40 -0.14 -3.47 3.95
C LEU A 40 -1.43 -4.20 3.59
N GLU A 41 -1.51 -4.77 2.39
CA GLU A 41 -2.68 -5.51 1.96
C GLU A 41 -2.87 -6.79 2.80
N GLY A 42 -1.79 -7.52 3.08
CA GLY A 42 -1.84 -8.70 3.96
C GLY A 42 -2.31 -8.36 5.37
N GLY A 43 -1.82 -7.27 5.95
CA GLY A 43 -2.25 -6.80 7.26
C GLY A 43 -3.71 -6.35 7.30
N LEU A 44 -4.22 -5.74 6.23
CA LEU A 44 -5.60 -5.28 6.15
C LEU A 44 -6.60 -6.40 5.86
N SER A 45 -6.21 -7.36 5.01
CA SER A 45 -7.03 -8.52 4.63
C SER A 45 -6.86 -9.74 5.52
N ASN A 46 -5.99 -9.65 6.54
CA ASN A 46 -5.61 -10.77 7.41
C ASN A 46 -5.06 -11.99 6.64
N ARG A 47 -4.21 -11.74 5.64
CA ARG A 47 -3.55 -12.76 4.80
C ARG A 47 -2.03 -12.65 4.91
N PRO A 48 -1.27 -13.77 4.85
CA PRO A 48 0.18 -13.71 4.74
C PRO A 48 0.60 -12.92 3.50
N TRP A 49 1.58 -12.01 3.64
CA TRP A 49 1.98 -11.12 2.55
C TRP A 49 2.52 -11.89 1.33
N GLN A 50 3.09 -13.08 1.52
CA GLN A 50 3.55 -13.94 0.43
C GLN A 50 2.39 -14.45 -0.44
N VAL A 51 1.24 -14.73 0.19
CA VAL A 51 0.02 -15.14 -0.52
C VAL A 51 -0.51 -13.97 -1.33
N VAL A 52 -0.57 -12.77 -0.75
CA VAL A 52 -0.96 -11.54 -1.46
C VAL A 52 -0.04 -11.25 -2.65
N ALA A 53 1.28 -11.35 -2.44
CA ALA A 53 2.26 -11.12 -3.51
C ALA A 53 2.16 -12.14 -4.66
N ARG A 54 1.64 -13.35 -4.39
CA ARG A 54 1.41 -14.38 -5.40
C ARG A 54 0.07 -14.16 -6.12
N ASP A 55 -1.00 -13.94 -5.36
CA ASP A 55 -2.38 -14.01 -5.87
C ASP A 55 -2.90 -12.66 -6.37
N ASP A 56 -2.48 -11.55 -5.74
CA ASP A 56 -3.09 -10.23 -5.99
C ASP A 56 -2.13 -9.25 -6.70
N ARG A 57 -0.90 -9.66 -6.98
CA ARG A 57 0.17 -8.78 -7.49
C ARG A 57 -0.27 -7.96 -8.71
N ALA A 58 -0.86 -8.61 -9.71
CA ALA A 58 -1.27 -7.90 -10.93
C ALA A 58 -2.33 -6.84 -10.61
N SER A 59 -3.38 -7.21 -9.87
CA SER A 59 -4.47 -6.31 -9.48
C SER A 59 -3.99 -5.13 -8.64
N LEU A 60 -3.12 -5.37 -7.66
CA LEU A 60 -2.56 -4.32 -6.81
C LEU A 60 -1.63 -3.37 -7.56
N LEU A 61 -0.84 -3.88 -8.52
CA LEU A 61 0.02 -3.02 -9.35
C LEU A 61 -0.81 -2.17 -10.33
N MET A 62 -1.88 -2.73 -10.90
CA MET A 62 -2.81 -1.96 -11.74
C MET A 62 -3.50 -0.87 -10.93
N ALA A 63 -4.05 -1.19 -9.76
CA ALA A 63 -4.67 -0.22 -8.86
C ALA A 63 -3.68 0.85 -8.39
N LEU A 64 -2.42 0.48 -8.18
CA LEU A 64 -1.37 1.43 -7.85
C LEU A 64 -1.06 2.38 -9.01
N ASP A 65 -0.93 1.88 -10.23
CA ASP A 65 -0.71 2.72 -11.41
C ASP A 65 -1.86 3.73 -11.59
N ASP A 66 -3.10 3.25 -11.47
CA ASP A 66 -4.31 4.07 -11.53
C ASP A 66 -4.32 5.17 -10.45
N ALA A 67 -4.04 4.81 -9.20
CA ALA A 67 -3.97 5.76 -8.09
C ALA A 67 -2.88 6.82 -8.25
N LEU A 68 -1.82 6.55 -9.03
CA LEU A 68 -0.77 7.53 -9.31
C LEU A 68 -1.12 8.46 -10.47
N ARG A 69 -1.89 7.97 -11.46
CA ARG A 69 -2.39 8.78 -12.57
C ARG A 69 -3.45 9.78 -12.13
N HIS A 70 -4.32 9.39 -11.21
CA HIS A 70 -5.41 10.23 -10.69
C HIS A 70 -4.99 11.22 -9.60
N ARG A 71 -3.69 11.36 -9.34
CA ARG A 71 -3.14 12.28 -8.33
C ARG A 71 -2.76 13.65 -8.89
N GLY A 72 -3.21 13.97 -10.12
CA GLY A 72 -3.05 15.25 -10.81
C GLY A 72 -4.24 16.18 -10.65
#